data_AF-A0A232FC99-F1
#
_entry.id   AF-A0A232FC99-F1
#
_cell.length_a   1.000
_cell.length_b   1.000
_cell.length_c   1.000
_cell.angle_alpha   90.00
_cell.angle_beta   90.00
_cell.angle_gamma   90.00
#
_symmetry.space_group_name_H-M   'P 1'
#
loop_
_entity.id
_entity.type
_entity.pdbx_description
1 polymer ?
#
loop_
_entity_poly.entity_id
_entity_poly.type
_entity_poly.pdbx_seq_one_letter_code
_entity_poly.pdbx_strand_id
1 'polypeptide(L)'
;MSRPKVIMSFLQRNASSWLQSSFDFDDFDDSSTKKKNTSQCLQKSENENLTNFETSISFKRPTSSLSALLAACAPQKASDLAVSRQKQQEINRWFNETVKEGKPTLLLVSGPSGCGKTEALKVIAKENNFDIVEWITPMDQAMDEYNRTMRQGERFEDFLIRATRYGSVLSDSRRLLLVKDIPNSYIDGKDDFSSLLQKYCQYGREPLIFVNTETGNSKLMTTLFSQSNRDRYGIDTININAATPTALKNVMKRVTTILNSKASHMLYVTQSKIDEVLSNTIGDVRSALLNLIFCSLKVKHKFESECTVREETLGLLHGIGRVINPKKNVEGKSWKFVHDPDDLASSFQTHSNTFIKFVHENYMNTMGFNMDGATKAIDVISLADVINSEWRDNNIHKVALSYLIRGVMLANDKPVSQWNPVRKPASWESDVQRNFSVAEVEWYERYINPKSNKQPDAEELSESMIDEVEW
;
A
#
# COMPACT_ATOMS: atom_id res chain seq x y z
N MET A 1 -67.44 -43.17 -4.37
CA MET A 1 -66.05 -43.39 -4.82
C MET A 1 -65.32 -42.04 -4.81
N SER A 2 -64.69 -41.72 -3.68
CA SER A 2 -63.86 -40.53 -3.51
C SER A 2 -62.42 -40.85 -3.91
N ARG A 3 -61.80 -40.00 -4.73
CA ARG A 3 -60.35 -39.99 -4.97
C ARG A 3 -59.71 -38.86 -4.15
N PRO A 4 -58.56 -39.09 -3.51
CA PRO A 4 -58.00 -38.17 -2.50
C PRO A 4 -57.26 -36.98 -3.13
N LYS A 5 -57.40 -35.81 -2.49
CA LYS A 5 -56.50 -34.65 -2.67
C LYS A 5 -55.24 -34.88 -1.83
N VAL A 6 -54.08 -34.96 -2.48
CA VAL A 6 -52.78 -34.90 -1.80
C VAL A 6 -52.37 -33.44 -1.70
N ILE A 7 -52.27 -32.94 -0.46
CA ILE A 7 -51.65 -31.65 -0.12
C ILE A 7 -50.16 -31.94 0.08
N MET A 8 -49.29 -31.41 -0.80
CA MET A 8 -47.85 -31.38 -0.57
C MET A 8 -47.47 -30.00 -0.03
N SER A 9 -47.06 -29.93 1.22
CA SER A 9 -46.46 -28.76 1.85
C SER A 9 -45.04 -28.55 1.31
N PHE A 10 -44.76 -27.35 0.79
CA PHE A 10 -43.41 -26.94 0.42
C PHE A 10 -42.57 -26.68 1.68
N LEU A 11 -41.61 -27.56 1.94
CA LEU A 11 -40.50 -27.28 2.86
C LEU A 11 -39.44 -26.47 2.11
N GLN A 12 -39.32 -25.20 2.46
CA GLN A 12 -38.27 -24.29 1.98
C GLN A 12 -36.91 -24.77 2.55
N ARG A 13 -36.18 -25.59 1.78
CA ARG A 13 -34.80 -25.97 2.10
C ARG A 13 -33.85 -24.93 1.50
N ASN A 14 -32.99 -24.35 2.35
CA ASN A 14 -31.95 -23.40 1.96
C ASN A 14 -31.01 -24.02 0.90
N ALA A 15 -30.95 -23.40 -0.28
CA ALA A 15 -30.15 -23.82 -1.42
C ALA A 15 -28.75 -23.18 -1.41
N SER A 16 -27.96 -23.41 -0.37
CA SER A 16 -26.62 -22.79 -0.23
C SER A 16 -25.46 -23.78 -0.24
N SER A 17 -25.65 -25.04 -0.68
CA SER A 17 -24.55 -26.02 -0.71
C SER A 17 -24.36 -26.78 -2.03
N TRP A 18 -25.11 -26.47 -3.08
CA TRP A 18 -25.03 -27.21 -4.37
C TRP A 18 -24.57 -26.38 -5.56
N LEU A 19 -24.42 -25.06 -5.42
CA LEU A 19 -23.96 -24.16 -6.48
C LEU A 19 -22.89 -23.23 -5.88
N GLN A 20 -21.66 -23.72 -5.81
CA GLN A 20 -20.50 -22.85 -5.61
C GLN A 20 -20.30 -22.06 -6.92
N SER A 21 -20.31 -20.73 -6.82
CA SER A 21 -20.01 -19.87 -7.97
C SER A 21 -18.59 -20.19 -8.44
N SER A 22 -18.39 -20.38 -9.75
CA SER A 22 -17.04 -20.58 -10.32
C SER A 22 -16.15 -19.34 -10.22
N PHE A 23 -16.65 -18.25 -9.62
CA PHE A 23 -15.94 -17.01 -9.32
C PHE A 23 -15.54 -16.90 -7.83
N ASP A 24 -16.06 -17.77 -6.97
CA ASP A 24 -15.66 -17.82 -5.55
C ASP A 24 -14.45 -18.76 -5.43
N PHE A 25 -13.25 -18.18 -5.52
CA PHE A 25 -12.03 -18.85 -5.09
C PHE A 25 -11.96 -18.74 -3.57
N ASP A 26 -12.17 -19.84 -2.86
CA ASP A 26 -12.01 -19.88 -1.40
C ASP A 26 -10.57 -19.45 -1.02
N ASP A 27 -10.46 -18.48 -0.11
CA ASP A 27 -9.29 -18.32 0.74
C ASP A 27 -9.12 -19.64 1.50
N PHE A 28 -8.04 -20.38 1.21
CA PHE A 28 -7.83 -21.72 1.76
C PHE A 28 -7.85 -21.71 3.30
N ASP A 29 -8.85 -22.41 3.83
CA ASP A 29 -8.99 -22.78 5.24
C ASP A 29 -7.85 -23.74 5.60
N ASP A 30 -6.88 -23.24 6.37
CA ASP A 30 -5.67 -23.97 6.77
C ASP A 30 -6.04 -25.04 7.82
N SER A 31 -6.52 -26.19 7.35
CA SER A 31 -6.74 -27.36 8.19
C SER A 31 -6.26 -28.64 7.51
N SER A 32 -4.95 -28.92 7.63
CA SER A 32 -4.45 -30.27 7.99
C SER A 32 -2.93 -30.39 7.86
N THR A 33 -2.20 -30.14 8.95
CA THR A 33 -0.99 -30.94 9.25
C THR A 33 -0.99 -31.36 10.71
N LYS A 34 -1.35 -32.64 10.93
CA LYS A 34 -1.17 -33.35 12.21
C LYS A 34 0.32 -33.41 12.54
N LYS A 35 0.81 -32.54 13.42
CA LYS A 35 2.07 -32.78 14.14
C LYS A 35 1.78 -33.65 15.37
N LYS A 36 2.31 -34.88 15.34
CA LYS A 36 2.44 -35.75 16.50
C LYS A 36 3.38 -35.07 17.49
N ASN A 37 2.87 -34.65 18.65
CA ASN A 37 3.69 -34.42 19.83
C ASN A 37 3.22 -35.38 20.92
N THR A 38 4.12 -36.31 21.21
CA THR A 38 4.08 -37.24 22.33
C THR A 38 4.27 -36.44 23.61
N SER A 39 3.27 -36.44 24.49
CA SER A 39 3.45 -36.08 25.90
C SER A 39 2.69 -37.08 26.76
N GLN A 40 3.47 -37.79 27.59
CA GLN A 40 2.99 -38.81 28.50
C GLN A 40 2.22 -38.20 29.68
N CYS A 41 1.06 -38.83 29.91
CA CYS A 41 0.23 -39.01 31.11
C CYS A 41 0.88 -38.75 32.48
N LEU A 42 0.12 -38.19 33.45
CA LEU A 42 -0.39 -38.94 34.63
C LEU A 42 -1.32 -38.15 35.58
N GLN A 43 -2.57 -38.63 35.64
CA GLN A 43 -3.52 -38.81 36.76
C GLN A 43 -3.94 -37.63 37.67
N LYS A 44 -5.25 -37.35 37.68
CA LYS A 44 -6.16 -37.89 38.71
C LYS A 44 -7.64 -37.83 38.31
N SER A 45 -8.34 -38.86 38.75
CA SER A 45 -9.74 -39.26 38.55
C SER A 45 -10.72 -38.47 39.43
N GLU A 46 -11.95 -38.26 38.94
CA GLU A 46 -13.18 -38.66 39.63
C GLU A 46 -14.38 -38.66 38.66
N ASN A 47 -15.16 -39.74 38.69
CA ASN A 47 -16.32 -40.01 37.86
C ASN A 47 -17.58 -39.48 38.56
N GLU A 48 -18.47 -38.76 37.86
CA GLU A 48 -19.91 -38.94 37.99
C GLU A 48 -20.59 -38.79 36.62
N ASN A 49 -21.33 -39.82 36.23
CA ASN A 49 -22.18 -39.86 35.04
C ASN A 49 -23.41 -38.97 35.24
N LEU A 50 -23.85 -38.21 34.22
CA LEU A 50 -25.27 -38.08 33.85
C LEU A 50 -25.44 -37.26 32.55
N THR A 51 -25.91 -37.97 31.53
CA THR A 51 -26.83 -37.54 30.46
C THR A 51 -26.44 -36.38 29.53
N ASN A 52 -26.22 -36.78 28.27
CA ASN A 52 -26.28 -35.96 27.06
C ASN A 52 -27.45 -34.95 27.09
N PHE A 53 -27.10 -33.67 27.18
CA PHE A 53 -27.88 -32.58 26.62
C PHE A 53 -26.89 -31.71 25.84
N GLU A 54 -26.87 -31.90 24.51
CA GLU A 54 -26.22 -30.98 23.58
C GLU A 54 -27.01 -29.66 23.58
N THR A 55 -26.77 -28.82 24.57
CA THR A 55 -27.05 -27.39 24.44
C THR A 55 -25.90 -26.80 23.64
N SER A 56 -26.15 -26.61 22.34
CA SER A 56 -25.35 -25.74 21.47
C SER A 56 -25.32 -24.33 22.08
N ILE A 57 -24.38 -24.08 22.99
CA ILE A 57 -24.05 -22.73 23.41
C ILE A 57 -23.27 -22.13 22.25
N SER A 58 -24.00 -21.43 21.36
CA SER A 58 -23.38 -20.57 20.37
C SER A 58 -22.63 -19.48 21.15
N PHE A 59 -21.32 -19.60 21.27
CA PHE A 59 -20.48 -18.44 21.56
C PHE A 59 -20.60 -17.51 20.36
N LYS A 60 -21.51 -16.52 20.46
CA LYS A 60 -21.52 -15.38 19.56
C LYS A 60 -20.14 -14.71 19.70
N ARG A 61 -19.26 -14.91 18.70
CA ARG A 61 -17.99 -14.19 18.62
C ARG A 61 -18.30 -12.69 18.70
N PRO A 62 -17.66 -11.92 19.59
CA PRO A 62 -17.90 -10.49 19.65
C PRO A 62 -17.52 -9.85 18.32
N THR A 63 -18.24 -8.80 17.93
CA THR A 63 -18.07 -8.00 16.71
C THR A 63 -16.77 -7.16 16.74
N SER A 64 -15.63 -7.79 17.01
CA SER A 64 -14.38 -7.12 17.38
C SER A 64 -13.24 -7.30 16.36
N SER A 65 -13.51 -7.80 15.15
CA SER A 65 -12.49 -7.83 14.09
C SER A 65 -12.42 -6.48 13.37
N LEU A 66 -11.21 -6.02 13.06
CA LEU A 66 -10.99 -4.81 12.25
C LEU A 66 -11.76 -4.89 10.91
N SER A 67 -11.81 -6.07 10.29
CA SER A 67 -12.58 -6.33 9.07
C SER A 67 -14.08 -6.04 9.25
N ALA A 68 -14.69 -6.45 10.35
CA ALA A 68 -16.11 -6.18 10.63
C ALA A 68 -16.37 -4.69 10.84
N LEU A 69 -15.44 -3.96 11.47
CA LEU A 69 -15.55 -2.51 11.65
C LEU A 69 -15.39 -1.75 10.34
N LEU A 70 -14.43 -2.14 9.49
CA LEU A 70 -14.23 -1.55 8.17
C LEU A 70 -15.45 -1.80 7.27
N ALA A 71 -15.97 -3.04 7.25
CA ALA A 71 -17.18 -3.39 6.53
C ALA A 71 -18.41 -2.59 7.02
N ALA A 72 -18.53 -2.37 8.33
CA ALA A 72 -19.59 -1.54 8.90
C ALA A 72 -19.49 -0.05 8.49
N CYS A 73 -18.29 0.44 8.19
CA CYS A 73 -18.05 1.81 7.77
C CYS A 73 -18.16 2.02 6.26
N ALA A 74 -18.23 0.94 5.48
CA ALA A 74 -18.35 0.98 4.02
C ALA A 74 -19.57 1.82 3.59
N PRO A 75 -19.39 2.78 2.67
CA PRO A 75 -20.48 3.61 2.17
C PRO A 75 -21.55 2.76 1.48
N GLN A 76 -22.83 3.11 1.66
CA GLN A 76 -23.94 2.36 1.07
C GLN A 76 -24.72 3.18 0.03
N LYS A 77 -24.52 4.50 0.02
CA LYS A 77 -25.20 5.46 -0.87
C LYS A 77 -24.19 6.43 -1.45
N ALA A 78 -24.49 7.02 -2.60
CA ALA A 78 -23.63 8.03 -3.21
C ALA A 78 -23.28 9.22 -2.27
N SER A 79 -24.20 9.58 -1.35
CA SER A 79 -23.98 10.62 -0.34
C SER A 79 -22.88 10.30 0.69
N ASP A 80 -22.57 9.02 0.88
CA ASP A 80 -21.61 8.55 1.88
C ASP A 80 -20.16 8.54 1.35
N LEU A 81 -19.99 8.70 0.03
CA LEU A 81 -18.71 8.65 -0.65
C LEU A 81 -17.87 9.92 -0.39
N ALA A 82 -16.57 9.73 -0.28
CA ALA A 82 -15.60 10.83 -0.18
C ALA A 82 -15.34 11.53 -1.53
N VAL A 83 -15.69 10.88 -2.64
CA VAL A 83 -15.49 11.37 -4.01
C VAL A 83 -16.38 12.58 -4.27
N SER A 84 -15.90 13.58 -5.02
CA SER A 84 -16.66 14.80 -5.32
C SER A 84 -17.96 14.49 -6.09
N ARG A 85 -19.03 15.25 -5.83
CA ARG A 85 -20.33 15.07 -6.51
C ARG A 85 -20.22 15.17 -8.03
N GLN A 86 -19.35 16.04 -8.54
CA GLN A 86 -19.08 16.16 -9.98
C GLN A 86 -18.54 14.85 -10.57
N LYS A 87 -17.58 14.21 -9.88
CA LYS A 87 -17.02 12.92 -10.32
C LYS A 87 -18.00 11.76 -10.15
N GLN A 88 -18.85 11.80 -9.12
CA GLN A 88 -19.96 10.84 -9.00
C GLN A 88 -20.96 10.98 -10.16
N GLN A 89 -21.26 12.20 -10.60
CA GLN A 89 -22.12 12.47 -11.76
C GLN A 89 -21.47 12.01 -13.07
N GLU A 90 -20.16 12.21 -13.24
CA GLU A 90 -19.41 11.74 -14.40
C GLU A 90 -19.46 10.21 -14.53
N ILE A 91 -19.28 9.48 -13.42
CA ILE A 91 -19.41 8.01 -13.39
C ILE A 91 -20.85 7.59 -13.71
N ASN A 92 -21.85 8.22 -13.09
CA ASN A 92 -23.26 7.95 -13.38
C ASN A 92 -23.63 8.23 -14.84
N ARG A 93 -23.08 9.30 -15.42
CA ARG A 93 -23.28 9.65 -16.82
C ARG A 93 -22.74 8.57 -17.74
N TRP A 94 -21.54 8.06 -17.44
CA TRP A 94 -20.95 6.96 -18.19
C TRP A 94 -21.83 5.69 -18.16
N PHE A 95 -22.35 5.31 -16.98
CA PHE A 95 -23.26 4.17 -16.86
C PHE A 95 -24.58 4.32 -17.63
N ASN A 96 -25.09 5.55 -17.79
CA ASN A 96 -26.37 5.79 -18.43
C ASN A 96 -26.27 6.09 -19.94
N GLU A 97 -25.25 6.85 -20.36
CA GLU A 97 -25.12 7.33 -21.74
C GLU A 97 -24.19 6.46 -22.60
N THR A 98 -23.10 5.95 -22.02
CA THR A 98 -22.09 5.19 -22.77
C THR A 98 -22.41 3.70 -22.81
N VAL A 99 -22.83 3.14 -21.68
CA VAL A 99 -23.00 1.69 -21.49
C VAL A 99 -24.25 1.17 -22.21
N LYS A 100 -24.05 0.65 -23.42
CA LYS A 100 -25.12 0.04 -24.25
C LYS A 100 -25.19 -1.47 -24.04
N GLU A 101 -26.40 -2.03 -24.15
CA GLU A 101 -26.58 -3.48 -24.04
C GLU A 101 -25.91 -4.21 -25.20
N GLY A 102 -25.19 -5.29 -24.89
CA GLY A 102 -24.56 -6.16 -25.89
C GLY A 102 -23.35 -5.56 -26.61
N LYS A 103 -22.82 -4.42 -26.16
CA LYS A 103 -21.58 -3.83 -26.69
C LYS A 103 -20.56 -3.65 -25.57
N PRO A 104 -19.30 -4.06 -25.78
CA PRO A 104 -18.26 -3.86 -24.79
C PRO A 104 -17.91 -2.37 -24.73
N THR A 105 -17.97 -1.80 -23.52
CA THR A 105 -17.56 -0.42 -23.26
C THR A 105 -16.45 -0.42 -22.22
N LEU A 106 -15.36 0.27 -22.52
CA LEU A 106 -14.14 0.27 -21.72
C LEU A 106 -14.03 1.58 -20.95
N LEU A 107 -13.74 1.50 -19.65
CA LEU A 107 -13.48 2.67 -18.81
C LEU A 107 -12.20 2.49 -18.02
N LEU A 108 -11.40 3.53 -17.97
CA LEU A 108 -10.22 3.65 -17.15
C LEU A 108 -10.46 4.66 -16.03
N VAL A 109 -10.42 4.21 -14.78
CA VAL A 109 -10.56 5.07 -13.60
C VAL A 109 -9.19 5.26 -12.94
N SER A 110 -8.64 6.47 -13.07
CA SER A 110 -7.35 6.84 -12.48
C SER A 110 -7.50 7.65 -11.20
N GLY A 111 -6.48 7.67 -10.35
CA GLY A 111 -6.43 8.52 -9.16
C GLY A 111 -5.51 7.97 -8.08
N PRO A 112 -5.18 8.75 -7.04
CA PRO A 112 -4.26 8.34 -6.00
C PRO A 112 -4.81 7.17 -5.16
N SER A 113 -3.94 6.41 -4.50
CA SER A 113 -4.36 5.33 -3.62
C SER A 113 -5.27 5.84 -2.50
N GLY A 114 -6.26 5.03 -2.11
CA GLY A 114 -7.11 5.33 -0.96
C GLY A 114 -8.09 6.51 -1.11
N CYS A 115 -8.25 7.10 -2.29
CA CYS A 115 -9.26 8.16 -2.53
C CYS A 115 -10.71 7.67 -2.69
N GLY A 116 -10.93 6.35 -2.75
CA GLY A 116 -12.28 5.75 -2.80
C GLY A 116 -12.77 5.32 -4.19
N LYS A 117 -11.88 5.12 -5.17
CA LYS A 117 -12.23 4.73 -6.56
C LYS A 117 -13.13 3.49 -6.65
N THR A 118 -12.64 2.37 -6.12
CA THR A 118 -13.35 1.07 -6.13
C THR A 118 -14.71 1.18 -5.45
N GLU A 119 -14.75 1.87 -4.31
CA GLU A 119 -15.95 1.98 -3.51
C GLU A 119 -17.01 2.86 -4.18
N ALA A 120 -16.60 3.94 -4.85
CA ALA A 120 -17.48 4.75 -5.66
C ALA A 120 -18.10 3.95 -6.81
N LEU A 121 -17.29 3.13 -7.50
CA LEU A 121 -17.78 2.24 -8.56
C LEU A 121 -18.78 1.21 -8.04
N LYS A 122 -18.52 0.58 -6.89
CA LYS A 122 -19.45 -0.37 -6.25
C LYS A 122 -20.81 0.23 -5.94
N VAL A 123 -20.82 1.38 -5.28
CA VAL A 123 -22.06 2.04 -4.88
C VAL A 123 -22.85 2.48 -6.12
N ILE A 124 -22.19 3.11 -7.09
CA ILE A 124 -22.86 3.63 -8.29
C ILE A 124 -23.33 2.50 -9.21
N ALA A 125 -22.55 1.44 -9.37
CA ALA A 125 -22.96 0.27 -10.16
C ALA A 125 -24.22 -0.38 -9.55
N LYS A 126 -24.26 -0.53 -8.22
CA LYS A 126 -25.43 -1.05 -7.51
C LYS A 126 -26.67 -0.16 -7.69
N GLU A 127 -26.50 1.16 -7.67
CA GLU A 127 -27.59 2.12 -7.95
C GLU A 127 -28.12 2.02 -9.39
N ASN A 128 -27.28 1.59 -10.35
CA ASN A 128 -27.65 1.38 -11.76
C ASN A 128 -27.98 -0.10 -12.11
N ASN A 129 -28.25 -0.95 -11.11
CA ASN A 129 -28.58 -2.38 -11.27
C ASN A 129 -27.49 -3.22 -11.99
N PHE A 130 -26.22 -2.88 -11.77
CA PHE A 130 -25.09 -3.70 -12.20
C PHE A 130 -24.56 -4.57 -11.06
N ASP A 131 -24.29 -5.84 -11.38
CA ASP A 131 -23.56 -6.77 -10.53
C ASP A 131 -22.07 -6.77 -10.91
N ILE A 132 -21.20 -6.53 -9.92
CA ILE A 132 -19.77 -6.38 -10.16
C ILE A 132 -19.08 -7.72 -10.01
N VAL A 133 -18.43 -8.17 -11.09
CA VAL A 133 -17.50 -9.29 -11.06
C VAL A 133 -16.09 -8.72 -11.01
N GLU A 134 -15.43 -8.89 -9.86
CA GLU A 134 -14.06 -8.41 -9.67
C GLU A 134 -13.04 -9.44 -10.16
N TRP A 135 -12.06 -8.98 -10.93
CA TRP A 135 -10.83 -9.73 -11.14
C TRP A 135 -9.92 -9.58 -9.93
N ILE A 136 -9.53 -10.72 -9.37
CA ILE A 136 -8.53 -10.83 -8.31
C ILE A 136 -7.35 -11.57 -8.93
N THR A 137 -6.19 -10.92 -9.02
CA THR A 137 -4.99 -11.55 -9.54
C THR A 137 -4.60 -12.70 -8.60
N PRO A 138 -4.60 -13.96 -9.07
CA PRO A 138 -4.22 -15.08 -8.23
C PRO A 138 -2.74 -14.97 -7.87
N MET A 139 -2.39 -15.37 -6.66
CA MET A 139 -0.98 -15.50 -6.26
C MET A 139 -0.29 -16.52 -7.17
N ASP A 140 0.92 -16.20 -7.64
CA ASP A 140 1.74 -17.15 -8.39
C ASP A 140 1.97 -18.39 -7.52
N GLN A 141 1.47 -19.53 -7.99
CA GLN A 141 1.80 -20.81 -7.38
C GLN A 141 3.27 -21.08 -7.68
N ALA A 142 4.07 -21.38 -6.65
CA ALA A 142 5.40 -21.92 -6.84
C ALA A 142 5.28 -23.11 -7.80
N MET A 143 6.09 -23.12 -8.87
CA MET A 143 5.97 -24.07 -9.98
C MET A 143 5.75 -25.50 -9.45
N ASP A 144 4.57 -26.07 -9.72
CA ASP A 144 4.36 -27.49 -9.54
C ASP A 144 5.30 -28.24 -10.49
N GLU A 145 5.93 -29.31 -9.99
CA GLU A 145 6.88 -30.21 -10.66
C GLU A 145 6.43 -30.71 -12.06
N TYR A 146 5.16 -30.51 -12.42
CA TYR A 146 4.53 -30.96 -13.65
C TYR A 146 4.16 -29.85 -14.66
N ASN A 147 4.52 -28.58 -14.41
CA ASN A 147 4.34 -27.48 -15.37
C ASN A 147 2.89 -27.32 -15.89
N ARG A 148 1.87 -27.75 -15.11
CA ARG A 148 0.44 -27.69 -15.47
C ARG A 148 -0.22 -26.38 -15.09
N THR A 149 0.52 -25.44 -14.52
CA THR A 149 -0.04 -24.21 -13.97
C THR A 149 -0.19 -23.18 -15.07
N MET A 150 -1.44 -22.94 -15.47
CA MET A 150 -1.84 -21.88 -16.42
C MET A 150 -1.26 -20.53 -15.98
N ARG A 151 -0.65 -19.79 -16.92
CA ARG A 151 -0.01 -18.48 -16.65
C ARG A 151 -1.07 -17.46 -16.21
N GLN A 152 -0.69 -16.46 -15.41
CA GLN A 152 -1.63 -15.42 -14.95
C GLN A 152 -2.37 -14.73 -16.11
N GLY A 153 -1.66 -14.40 -17.20
CA GLY A 153 -2.27 -13.80 -18.39
C GLY A 153 -3.32 -14.69 -19.06
N GLU A 154 -3.06 -15.99 -19.17
CA GLU A 154 -4.04 -16.94 -19.70
C GLU A 154 -5.27 -17.03 -18.79
N ARG A 155 -5.08 -17.09 -17.46
CA ARG A 155 -6.18 -17.11 -16.49
C ARG A 155 -7.05 -15.84 -16.60
N PHE A 156 -6.41 -14.70 -16.86
CA PHE A 156 -7.09 -13.44 -17.07
C PHE A 156 -7.92 -13.43 -18.36
N GLU A 157 -7.35 -13.93 -19.47
CA GLU A 157 -8.09 -14.07 -20.72
C GLU A 157 -9.29 -15.02 -20.57
N ASP A 158 -9.10 -16.17 -19.90
CA ASP A 158 -10.18 -17.12 -19.59
C ASP A 158 -11.27 -16.49 -18.72
N PHE A 159 -10.89 -15.70 -17.70
CA PHE A 159 -11.83 -14.94 -16.88
C PHE A 159 -12.69 -13.98 -17.73
N LEU A 160 -12.07 -13.18 -18.60
CA LEU A 160 -12.80 -12.25 -19.46
C LEU A 160 -13.75 -12.98 -20.42
N ILE A 161 -13.33 -14.12 -20.99
CA ILE A 161 -14.16 -14.93 -21.89
C ILE A 161 -15.32 -15.57 -21.13
N ARG A 162 -15.10 -16.11 -19.92
CA ARG A 162 -16.16 -16.73 -19.13
C ARG A 162 -17.16 -15.71 -18.64
N ALA A 163 -16.68 -14.55 -18.19
CA ALA A 163 -17.53 -13.50 -17.69
C ALA A 163 -18.45 -12.94 -18.78
N THR A 164 -18.03 -13.02 -20.05
CA THR A 164 -18.81 -12.58 -21.23
C THR A 164 -19.73 -13.66 -21.83
N ARG A 165 -19.40 -14.94 -21.69
CA ARG A 165 -20.20 -16.04 -22.25
C ARG A 165 -21.28 -16.56 -21.33
N TYR A 166 -21.03 -16.60 -20.01
CA TYR A 166 -21.90 -17.28 -19.06
C TYR A 166 -22.62 -16.28 -18.17
N GLY A 167 -23.75 -15.73 -18.62
CA GLY A 167 -24.61 -14.84 -17.82
C GLY A 167 -25.16 -15.48 -16.55
N SER A 168 -25.57 -14.66 -15.57
CA SER A 168 -26.08 -15.18 -14.29
C SER A 168 -27.51 -15.65 -14.54
N VAL A 169 -27.78 -16.92 -14.27
CA VAL A 169 -29.14 -17.47 -14.39
C VAL A 169 -30.03 -16.98 -13.23
N LEU A 170 -29.42 -16.52 -12.14
CA LEU A 170 -30.07 -16.21 -10.87
C LEU A 170 -30.28 -14.70 -10.63
N SER A 171 -29.73 -13.84 -11.50
CA SER A 171 -29.87 -12.40 -11.35
C SER A 171 -30.18 -11.73 -12.70
N ASP A 172 -31.27 -10.97 -12.74
CA ASP A 172 -31.67 -10.13 -13.88
C ASP A 172 -30.78 -8.87 -14.03
N SER A 173 -29.82 -8.68 -13.13
CA SER A 173 -28.89 -7.54 -13.15
C SER A 173 -27.84 -7.68 -14.24
N ARG A 174 -27.51 -6.57 -14.89
CA ARG A 174 -26.44 -6.51 -15.89
C ARG A 174 -25.10 -6.70 -15.19
N ARG A 175 -24.15 -7.39 -15.83
CA ARG A 175 -22.82 -7.58 -15.23
C ARG A 175 -21.86 -6.46 -15.60
N LEU A 176 -20.94 -6.18 -14.70
CA LEU A 176 -19.86 -5.23 -14.85
C LEU A 176 -18.54 -5.91 -14.45
N LEU A 177 -17.55 -5.89 -15.34
CA LEU A 177 -16.23 -6.44 -15.02
C LEU A 177 -15.35 -5.35 -14.44
N LEU A 178 -14.76 -5.61 -13.27
CA LEU A 178 -13.87 -4.69 -12.59
C LEU A 178 -12.48 -5.30 -12.43
N VAL A 179 -11.47 -4.70 -13.07
CA VAL A 179 -10.07 -5.12 -13.00
C VAL A 179 -9.30 -4.11 -12.16
N LYS A 180 -8.89 -4.53 -10.96
CA LYS A 180 -8.11 -3.70 -10.04
C LYS A 180 -6.62 -3.71 -10.36
N ASP A 181 -6.11 -4.89 -10.65
CA ASP A 181 -4.69 -5.14 -10.91
C ASP A 181 -4.57 -5.90 -12.23
N ILE A 182 -3.76 -5.38 -13.15
CA ILE A 182 -3.48 -6.03 -14.43
C ILE A 182 -2.33 -7.03 -14.20
N PRO A 183 -2.42 -8.28 -14.69
CA PRO A 183 -1.34 -9.24 -14.55
C PRO A 183 -0.01 -8.71 -15.11
N ASN A 184 1.09 -8.97 -14.39
CA ASN A 184 2.42 -8.47 -14.74
C ASN A 184 2.90 -8.93 -16.14
N SER A 185 2.42 -10.07 -16.62
CA SER A 185 2.71 -10.58 -17.96
C SER A 185 2.39 -9.57 -19.08
N TYR A 186 1.39 -8.72 -18.88
CA TYR A 186 1.01 -7.69 -19.86
C TYR A 186 1.86 -6.43 -19.76
N ILE A 187 2.48 -6.16 -18.61
CA ILE A 187 3.28 -4.95 -18.38
C ILE A 187 4.57 -4.98 -19.21
N ASP A 188 5.14 -6.16 -19.40
CA ASP A 188 6.38 -6.35 -20.17
C ASP A 188 6.12 -6.57 -21.67
N GLY A 189 5.00 -7.20 -22.04
CA GLY A 189 4.60 -7.46 -23.43
C GLY A 189 3.52 -6.50 -23.94
N LYS A 190 3.91 -5.38 -24.57
CA LYS A 190 2.96 -4.37 -25.10
C LYS A 190 1.94 -4.94 -26.11
N ASP A 191 2.37 -5.88 -26.95
CA ASP A 191 1.54 -6.45 -28.03
C ASP A 191 0.47 -7.43 -27.52
N ASP A 192 0.72 -8.08 -26.38
CA ASP A 192 -0.19 -9.05 -25.78
C ASP A 192 -1.44 -8.37 -25.21
N PHE A 193 -1.30 -7.19 -24.62
CA PHE A 193 -2.42 -6.44 -24.06
C PHE A 193 -3.32 -5.82 -25.14
N SER A 194 -2.71 -5.29 -26.21
CA SER A 194 -3.46 -4.76 -27.36
C SER A 194 -4.29 -5.86 -28.03
N SER A 195 -3.69 -7.04 -28.18
CA SER A 195 -4.38 -8.24 -28.69
C SER A 195 -5.54 -8.67 -27.78
N LEU A 196 -5.37 -8.61 -26.47
CA LEU A 196 -6.43 -8.89 -25.50
C LEU A 196 -7.60 -7.91 -25.63
N LEU A 197 -7.32 -6.60 -25.66
CA LEU A 197 -8.36 -5.58 -25.85
C LEU A 197 -9.09 -5.77 -27.17
N GLN A 198 -8.37 -6.09 -28.25
CA GLN A 198 -8.98 -6.38 -29.54
C GLN A 198 -9.93 -7.57 -29.48
N LYS A 199 -9.51 -8.68 -28.87
CA LYS A 199 -10.38 -9.85 -28.66
C LYS A 199 -11.60 -9.48 -27.81
N TYR A 200 -11.41 -8.70 -26.74
CA TYR A 200 -12.51 -8.28 -25.87
C TYR A 200 -13.50 -7.35 -26.59
N CYS A 201 -13.04 -6.41 -27.40
CA CYS A 201 -13.93 -5.56 -28.20
C CYS A 201 -14.71 -6.35 -29.27
N GLN A 202 -14.17 -7.48 -29.75
CA GLN A 202 -14.84 -8.34 -30.73
C GLN A 202 -15.87 -9.29 -30.11
N TYR A 203 -15.58 -9.85 -28.94
CA TYR A 203 -16.40 -10.90 -28.33
C TYR A 203 -17.15 -10.49 -27.06
N GLY A 204 -16.68 -9.45 -26.37
CA GLY A 204 -17.22 -8.99 -25.09
C GLY A 204 -18.60 -8.34 -25.24
N ARG A 205 -19.42 -8.45 -24.20
CA ARG A 205 -20.79 -7.89 -24.17
C ARG A 205 -21.03 -6.98 -22.98
N GLU A 206 -20.24 -7.17 -21.94
CA GLU A 206 -20.29 -6.46 -20.66
C GLU A 206 -19.35 -5.25 -20.69
N PRO A 207 -19.63 -4.23 -19.87
CA PRO A 207 -18.68 -3.16 -19.65
C PRO A 207 -17.48 -3.67 -18.84
N LEU A 208 -16.29 -3.17 -19.18
CA LEU A 208 -15.04 -3.52 -18.52
C LEU A 208 -14.37 -2.24 -17.99
N ILE A 209 -14.17 -2.21 -16.68
CA ILE A 209 -13.55 -1.08 -15.97
C ILE A 209 -12.17 -1.50 -15.45
N PHE A 210 -11.15 -0.72 -15.80
CA PHE A 210 -9.81 -0.80 -15.23
C PHE A 210 -9.64 0.27 -14.16
N VAL A 211 -9.10 -0.10 -13.00
CA VAL A 211 -8.71 0.84 -11.95
C VAL A 211 -7.19 1.00 -12.00
N ASN A 212 -6.73 2.25 -12.11
CA ASN A 212 -5.31 2.58 -12.02
C ASN A 212 -5.07 3.44 -10.78
N THR A 213 -4.15 3.02 -9.91
CA THR A 213 -3.83 3.67 -8.63
C THR A 213 -2.82 4.81 -8.72
N GLU A 214 -2.42 5.21 -9.92
CA GLU A 214 -1.39 6.22 -10.14
C GLU A 214 -1.96 7.49 -10.79
N THR A 215 -1.33 8.63 -10.50
CA THR A 215 -1.72 9.96 -11.00
C THR A 215 -0.73 10.47 -12.05
N GLY A 216 -1.11 10.42 -13.33
CA GLY A 216 -0.39 11.08 -14.44
C GLY A 216 0.98 10.48 -14.79
N ASN A 217 1.22 10.19 -16.08
CA ASN A 217 2.49 9.69 -16.63
C ASN A 217 3.05 8.37 -16.05
N SER A 218 2.21 7.51 -15.47
CA SER A 218 2.71 6.22 -15.03
C SER A 218 3.07 5.29 -16.18
N LYS A 219 3.98 4.34 -15.94
CA LYS A 219 4.39 3.32 -16.92
C LYS A 219 3.17 2.64 -17.52
N LEU A 220 2.14 2.33 -16.75
CA LEU A 220 0.90 1.72 -17.25
C LEU A 220 0.09 2.64 -18.18
N MET A 221 0.02 3.94 -17.86
CA MET A 221 -0.65 4.93 -18.72
C MET A 221 0.08 5.16 -20.04
N THR A 222 1.41 5.11 -20.04
CA THR A 222 2.22 5.31 -21.27
C THR A 222 2.36 4.03 -22.09
N THR A 223 2.34 2.86 -21.47
CA THR A 223 2.49 1.56 -22.14
C THR A 223 1.13 0.95 -22.53
N LEU A 224 0.34 0.49 -21.55
CA LEU A 224 -0.91 -0.24 -21.78
C LEU A 224 -2.05 0.67 -22.25
N PHE A 225 -2.23 1.80 -21.58
CA PHE A 225 -3.30 2.76 -21.88
C PHE A 225 -2.79 3.99 -22.65
N SER A 226 -1.86 3.76 -23.58
CA SER A 226 -1.33 4.79 -24.47
C SER A 226 -2.46 5.51 -25.23
N GLN A 227 -2.20 6.74 -25.69
CA GLN A 227 -3.21 7.51 -26.43
C GLN A 227 -3.75 6.73 -27.64
N SER A 228 -2.87 6.03 -28.37
CA SER A 228 -3.24 5.18 -29.50
C SER A 228 -4.21 4.06 -29.11
N ASN A 229 -3.99 3.39 -27.97
CA ASN A 229 -4.91 2.32 -27.50
C ASN A 229 -6.24 2.90 -27.04
N ARG A 230 -6.24 4.05 -26.36
CA ARG A 230 -7.47 4.70 -25.90
C ARG A 230 -8.36 5.12 -27.07
N ASP A 231 -7.77 5.70 -28.11
CA ASP A 231 -8.50 6.13 -29.29
C ASP A 231 -8.96 4.94 -30.15
N ARG A 232 -8.12 3.89 -30.30
CA ARG A 232 -8.42 2.70 -31.10
C ARG A 232 -9.56 1.85 -30.51
N TYR A 233 -9.60 1.69 -29.19
CA TYR A 233 -10.60 0.85 -28.52
C TYR A 233 -11.72 1.65 -27.85
N GLY A 234 -11.70 2.99 -27.94
CA GLY A 234 -12.72 3.86 -27.35
C GLY A 234 -12.76 3.76 -25.82
N ILE A 235 -11.60 3.86 -25.17
CA ILE A 235 -11.49 3.77 -23.70
C ILE A 235 -11.73 5.15 -23.10
N ASP A 236 -12.86 5.30 -22.42
CA ASP A 236 -13.15 6.51 -21.65
C ASP A 236 -12.22 6.58 -20.44
N THR A 237 -11.81 7.79 -20.03
CA THR A 237 -10.94 7.98 -18.86
C THR A 237 -11.59 8.92 -17.85
N ILE A 238 -11.77 8.47 -16.61
CA ILE A 238 -12.27 9.27 -15.50
C ILE A 238 -11.17 9.38 -14.43
N ASN A 239 -10.70 10.59 -14.17
CA ASN A 239 -9.72 10.85 -13.12
C ASN A 239 -10.40 11.28 -11.81
N ILE A 240 -10.17 10.52 -10.73
CA ILE A 240 -10.67 10.81 -9.38
C ILE A 240 -9.54 11.43 -8.57
N ASN A 241 -9.75 12.66 -8.09
CA ASN A 241 -8.77 13.37 -7.28
C ASN A 241 -8.74 12.87 -5.83
N ALA A 242 -7.70 13.24 -5.09
CA ALA A 242 -7.63 13.03 -3.65
C ALA A 242 -8.86 13.64 -2.94
N ALA A 243 -9.29 13.02 -1.83
CA ALA A 243 -10.45 13.49 -1.10
C ALA A 243 -10.19 14.88 -0.51
N THR A 244 -11.15 15.80 -0.66
CA THR A 244 -11.02 17.14 -0.08
C THR A 244 -11.12 17.07 1.45
N PRO A 245 -10.50 18.00 2.19
CA PRO A 245 -10.61 18.02 3.65
C PRO A 245 -12.07 18.05 4.15
N THR A 246 -12.94 18.75 3.43
CA THR A 246 -14.39 18.81 3.73
C THR A 246 -15.07 17.46 3.53
N ALA A 247 -14.77 16.76 2.43
CA ALA A 247 -15.31 15.43 2.18
C ALA A 247 -14.83 14.42 3.24
N LEU A 248 -13.55 14.47 3.59
CA LEU A 248 -12.96 13.61 4.61
C LEU A 248 -13.59 13.88 5.99
N LYS A 249 -13.79 15.15 6.36
CA LYS A 249 -14.47 15.52 7.62
C LYS A 249 -15.89 14.96 7.69
N ASN A 250 -16.64 14.99 6.59
CA ASN A 250 -17.99 14.43 6.52
C ASN A 250 -17.97 12.91 6.69
N VAL A 251 -17.03 12.22 6.03
CA VAL A 251 -16.83 10.78 6.19
C VAL A 251 -16.46 10.44 7.64
N MET A 252 -15.54 11.18 8.27
CA MET A 252 -15.14 10.93 9.66
C MET A 252 -16.27 11.15 10.66
N LYS A 253 -17.12 12.16 10.47
CA LYS A 253 -18.32 12.37 11.30
C LYS A 253 -19.27 11.17 11.20
N ARG A 254 -19.54 10.67 9.98
CA ARG A 254 -20.37 9.48 9.76
C ARG A 254 -19.78 8.24 10.44
N VAL A 255 -18.49 7.97 10.18
CA VAL A 255 -17.75 6.84 10.74
C VAL A 255 -17.74 6.88 12.26
N THR A 256 -17.56 8.07 12.87
CA THR A 256 -17.55 8.25 14.32
C THR A 256 -18.84 7.75 14.97
N THR A 257 -20.00 8.10 14.38
CA THR A 257 -21.31 7.61 14.86
C THR A 257 -21.42 6.09 14.78
N ILE A 258 -20.87 5.48 13.72
CA ILE A 258 -20.87 4.02 13.53
C ILE A 258 -19.92 3.32 14.52
N LEU A 259 -18.69 3.84 14.68
CA LEU A 259 -17.68 3.25 15.56
C LEU A 259 -18.08 3.39 17.03
N ASN A 260 -18.57 4.56 17.45
CA ASN A 260 -19.02 4.77 18.83
C ASN A 260 -20.28 3.97 19.16
N SER A 261 -21.13 3.60 18.18
CA SER A 261 -22.28 2.73 18.43
C SER A 261 -21.92 1.24 18.45
N LYS A 262 -21.11 0.75 17.49
CA LYS A 262 -20.77 -0.67 17.38
C LYS A 262 -19.60 -1.12 18.26
N ALA A 263 -18.67 -0.21 18.56
CA ALA A 263 -17.40 -0.53 19.22
C ALA A 263 -17.14 0.33 20.46
N SER A 264 -18.18 0.86 21.12
CA SER A 264 -18.07 1.71 22.33
C SER A 264 -17.19 1.13 23.44
N HIS A 265 -17.15 -0.19 23.57
CA HIS A 265 -16.37 -0.91 24.57
C HIS A 265 -14.85 -0.88 24.26
N MET A 266 -14.46 -0.76 22.99
CA MET A 266 -13.08 -0.84 22.50
C MET A 266 -12.55 0.50 22.00
N LEU A 267 -13.42 1.34 21.44
CA LEU A 267 -13.09 2.61 20.80
C LEU A 267 -13.79 3.76 21.50
N TYR A 268 -13.13 4.91 21.57
CA TYR A 268 -13.78 6.19 21.84
C TYR A 268 -13.19 7.28 20.96
N VAL A 269 -14.00 7.68 19.98
CA VAL A 269 -13.66 8.69 18.99
C VAL A 269 -14.23 10.02 19.45
N THR A 270 -13.37 11.04 19.56
CA THR A 270 -13.72 12.43 19.92
C THR A 270 -13.48 13.36 18.73
N GLN A 271 -14.13 14.53 18.73
CA GLN A 271 -13.94 15.54 17.67
C GLN A 271 -12.48 16.02 17.59
N SER A 272 -11.78 16.12 18.72
CA SER A 272 -10.35 16.49 18.75
C SER A 272 -9.47 15.48 18.01
N LYS A 273 -9.72 14.17 18.17
CA LYS A 273 -9.00 13.12 17.42
C LYS A 273 -9.27 13.19 15.92
N ILE A 274 -10.50 13.56 15.53
CA ILE A 274 -10.84 13.76 14.12
C ILE A 274 -10.03 14.92 13.55
N ASP A 275 -10.03 16.07 14.22
CA ASP A 275 -9.33 17.25 13.72
C ASP A 275 -7.80 17.03 13.64
N GLU A 276 -7.22 16.25 14.57
CA GLU A 276 -5.82 15.80 14.52
C GLU A 276 -5.51 14.87 13.33
N VAL A 277 -6.38 13.89 13.06
CA VAL A 277 -6.19 13.00 11.89
C VAL A 277 -6.36 13.79 10.59
N LEU A 278 -7.31 14.72 10.53
CA LEU A 278 -7.52 15.56 9.36
C LEU A 278 -6.35 16.50 9.07
N SER A 279 -5.62 16.99 10.10
CA SER A 279 -4.44 17.84 9.87
C SER A 279 -3.25 17.08 9.26
N ASN A 280 -3.19 15.76 9.44
CA ASN A 280 -2.07 14.93 9.02
C ASN A 280 -2.31 14.14 7.72
N THR A 281 -3.50 14.24 7.13
CA THR A 281 -3.92 13.41 6.00
C THR A 281 -3.85 14.15 4.67
N ILE A 282 -3.27 13.51 3.66
CA ILE A 282 -3.08 14.06 2.31
C ILE A 282 -4.24 13.62 1.39
N GLY A 283 -5.47 13.59 1.92
CA GLY A 283 -6.66 13.19 1.16
C GLY A 283 -6.78 11.69 0.83
N ASP A 284 -6.02 10.81 1.51
CA ASP A 284 -6.25 9.36 1.53
C ASP A 284 -7.26 9.00 2.63
N VAL A 285 -8.43 8.52 2.22
CA VAL A 285 -9.56 8.19 3.11
C VAL A 285 -9.29 6.93 3.91
N ARG A 286 -8.65 5.93 3.29
CA ARG A 286 -8.33 4.64 3.92
C ARG A 286 -7.31 4.83 5.03
N SER A 287 -6.23 5.56 4.74
CA SER A 287 -5.21 5.89 5.74
C SER A 287 -5.79 6.69 6.90
N ALA A 288 -6.60 7.72 6.59
CA ALA A 288 -7.26 8.52 7.60
C ALA A 288 -8.21 7.69 8.49
N LEU A 289 -8.97 6.74 7.92
CA LEU A 289 -9.86 5.86 8.66
C LEU A 289 -9.09 4.92 9.59
N LEU A 290 -8.02 4.30 9.10
CA LEU A 290 -7.17 3.41 9.89
C LEU A 290 -6.50 4.15 11.04
N ASN A 291 -5.95 5.34 10.76
CA ASN A 291 -5.35 6.20 11.78
C ASN A 291 -6.38 6.62 12.84
N LEU A 292 -7.60 6.95 12.43
CA LEU A 292 -8.67 7.29 13.37
C LEU A 292 -9.03 6.10 14.27
N ILE A 293 -9.16 4.90 13.71
CA ILE A 293 -9.42 3.68 14.49
C ILE A 293 -8.28 3.46 15.48
N PHE A 294 -7.03 3.54 15.01
CA PHE A 294 -5.84 3.30 15.83
C PHE A 294 -5.73 4.29 16.99
N CYS A 295 -5.82 5.61 16.73
CA CYS A 295 -5.80 6.64 17.77
C CYS A 295 -7.00 6.58 18.73
N SER A 296 -8.05 5.84 18.37
CA SER A 296 -9.27 5.73 19.15
C SER A 296 -9.36 4.47 20.02
N LEU A 297 -8.37 3.58 19.95
CA LEU A 297 -8.29 2.37 20.78
C LEU A 297 -8.16 2.69 22.27
N LYS A 298 -9.05 2.09 23.08
CA LYS A 298 -8.98 2.10 24.54
C LYS A 298 -7.97 1.04 24.98
N VAL A 299 -6.72 1.44 25.13
CA VAL A 299 -5.71 0.56 25.72
C VAL A 299 -5.98 0.44 27.22
N LYS A 300 -6.32 -0.76 27.70
CA LYS A 300 -6.38 -1.05 29.13
C LYS A 300 -4.98 -1.39 29.61
N HIS A 301 -4.17 -0.44 30.09
CA HIS A 301 -3.00 -0.82 30.90
C HIS A 301 -2.68 0.15 32.05
N LYS A 302 -2.29 -0.49 33.16
CA LYS A 302 -1.82 -0.01 34.48
C LYS A 302 -0.42 0.62 34.47
N PHE A 303 0.12 0.91 33.29
CA PHE A 303 1.30 1.74 33.10
C PHE A 303 0.82 2.94 32.31
N GLU A 304 1.02 4.13 32.87
CA GLU A 304 0.93 5.36 32.09
C GLU A 304 1.72 5.14 30.82
N SER A 305 1.01 5.11 29.70
CA SER A 305 1.65 4.99 28.41
C SER A 305 2.44 6.28 28.22
N GLU A 306 3.76 6.17 28.16
CA GLU A 306 4.64 7.15 27.52
C GLU A 306 4.18 7.49 26.08
N CYS A 307 3.17 6.83 25.52
CA CYS A 307 2.48 7.23 24.31
C CYS A 307 1.44 8.37 24.49
N THR A 308 1.13 8.80 25.72
CA THR A 308 0.23 9.94 25.99
C THR A 308 0.98 11.20 26.40
N VAL A 309 2.16 11.04 27.00
CA VAL A 309 3.20 12.07 26.93
C VAL A 309 3.75 11.96 25.51
N ARG A 310 3.30 12.83 24.61
CA ARG A 310 4.10 13.09 23.42
C ARG A 310 5.49 13.51 23.94
N GLU A 311 6.45 12.59 23.97
CA GLU A 311 7.74 12.95 23.40
C GLU A 311 7.36 13.52 22.04
N GLU A 312 7.53 14.83 21.86
CA GLU A 312 7.36 15.47 20.56
C GLU A 312 8.02 14.55 19.56
N THR A 313 7.25 13.78 18.79
CA THR A 313 7.79 12.84 17.79
C THR A 313 8.75 13.67 17.00
N LEU A 314 10.05 13.41 17.19
CA LEU A 314 11.06 14.37 16.86
C LEU A 314 10.98 14.59 15.36
N GLY A 315 10.37 15.71 14.96
CA GLY A 315 10.11 15.93 13.55
C GLY A 315 11.45 15.92 12.81
N LEU A 316 11.49 15.33 11.62
CA LEU A 316 12.72 15.17 10.83
C LEU A 316 13.60 16.44 10.87
N LEU A 317 12.99 17.61 10.63
CA LEU A 317 13.67 18.92 10.65
C LEU A 317 14.22 19.30 12.04
N HIS A 318 13.49 19.00 13.11
CA HIS A 318 13.95 19.22 14.49
C HIS A 318 15.12 18.29 14.82
N GLY A 319 15.05 17.03 14.39
CA GLY A 319 16.15 16.09 14.52
C GLY A 319 17.41 16.59 13.81
N ILE A 320 17.30 16.96 12.54
CA ILE A 320 18.41 17.54 11.77
C ILE A 320 18.97 18.78 12.46
N GLY A 321 18.10 19.69 12.92
CA GLY A 321 18.50 20.88 13.67
C GLY A 321 19.35 20.58 14.90
N ARG A 322 18.99 19.52 15.65
CA ARG A 322 19.76 19.06 16.83
C ARG A 322 21.12 18.46 16.45
N VAL A 323 21.25 17.88 15.27
CA VAL A 323 22.51 17.31 14.75
C VAL A 323 23.44 18.41 14.22
N ILE A 324 22.93 19.30 13.37
CA ILE A 324 23.74 20.34 12.73
C ILE A 324 24.06 21.50 13.69
N ASN A 325 23.26 21.72 14.73
CA ASN A 325 23.49 22.75 15.75
C ASN A 325 23.52 22.11 17.16
N PRO A 326 24.58 21.35 17.48
CA PRO A 326 24.66 20.62 18.74
C PRO A 326 24.83 21.58 19.92
N LYS A 327 23.96 21.45 20.92
CA LYS A 327 24.09 22.13 22.22
C LYS A 327 24.83 21.24 23.21
N LYS A 328 25.76 21.82 23.97
CA LYS A 328 26.56 21.13 24.99
C LYS A 328 26.21 21.64 26.38
N ASN A 329 25.96 20.73 27.31
CA ASN A 329 25.92 21.01 28.74
C ASN A 329 27.31 20.75 29.31
N VAL A 330 27.90 21.76 29.94
CA VAL A 330 29.22 21.66 30.55
C VAL A 330 29.04 21.42 32.05
N GLU A 331 29.44 20.23 32.52
CA GLU A 331 29.49 19.86 33.93
C GLU A 331 30.96 19.80 34.36
N GLY A 332 31.48 20.93 34.84
CA GLY A 332 32.87 21.03 35.31
C GLY A 332 33.90 20.82 34.20
N LYS A 333 34.69 19.73 34.28
CA LYS A 333 35.71 19.36 33.27
C LYS A 333 35.18 18.46 32.15
N SER A 334 33.96 17.94 32.30
CA SER A 334 33.30 17.09 31.30
C SER A 334 32.16 17.85 30.64
N TRP A 335 31.86 17.50 29.39
CA TRP A 335 30.71 18.03 28.68
C TRP A 335 29.91 16.87 28.09
N LYS A 336 28.59 17.04 28.02
CA LYS A 336 27.68 16.10 27.37
C LYS A 336 26.80 16.88 26.39
N PHE A 337 26.40 16.24 25.29
CA PHE A 337 25.37 16.83 24.42
C PHE A 337 24.04 16.90 25.15
N VAL A 338 23.29 17.97 24.91
CA VAL A 338 21.92 18.14 25.43
C VAL A 338 20.99 17.04 24.90
N HIS A 339 21.21 16.62 23.66
CA HIS A 339 20.48 15.53 23.02
C HIS A 339 21.43 14.36 22.79
N ASP A 340 21.06 13.17 23.24
CA ASP A 340 21.90 12.00 23.09
C ASP A 340 21.92 11.51 21.63
N PRO A 341 23.11 11.25 21.05
CA PRO A 341 23.21 10.78 19.67
C PRO A 341 22.52 9.44 19.38
N ASP A 342 22.47 8.51 20.34
CA ASP A 342 21.86 7.19 20.10
C ASP A 342 20.33 7.25 20.18
N ASP A 343 19.79 8.14 21.01
CA ASP A 343 18.35 8.44 21.06
C ASP A 343 17.89 9.08 19.75
N LEU A 344 18.68 10.02 19.21
CA LEU A 344 18.44 10.61 17.89
C LEU A 344 18.51 9.55 16.79
N ALA A 345 19.52 8.68 16.80
CA ALA A 345 19.67 7.61 15.81
C ALA A 345 18.49 6.62 15.85
N SER A 346 18.03 6.25 17.05
CA SER A 346 16.89 5.34 17.24
C SER A 346 15.59 5.94 16.71
N SER A 347 15.41 7.26 16.85
CA SER A 347 14.23 7.99 16.37
C SER A 347 14.10 8.01 14.84
N PHE A 348 15.21 7.88 14.10
CA PHE A 348 15.23 8.00 12.64
C PHE A 348 15.63 6.73 11.89
N GLN A 349 15.74 5.59 12.58
CA GLN A 349 16.15 4.31 11.98
C GLN A 349 15.29 3.92 10.76
N THR A 350 13.97 4.13 10.82
CA THR A 350 13.03 3.82 9.74
C THR A 350 13.21 4.70 8.48
N HIS A 351 13.85 5.86 8.63
CA HIS A 351 14.01 6.84 7.56
C HIS A 351 15.48 7.25 7.38
N SER A 352 16.42 6.31 7.57
CA SER A 352 17.86 6.56 7.58
C SER A 352 18.37 7.25 6.31
N ASN A 353 17.96 6.76 5.13
CA ASN A 353 18.32 7.32 3.83
C ASN A 353 17.93 8.80 3.71
N THR A 354 16.69 9.12 4.07
CA THR A 354 16.19 10.50 4.03
C THR A 354 16.96 11.36 5.02
N PHE A 355 17.20 10.85 6.23
CA PHE A 355 17.91 11.58 7.28
C PHE A 355 19.35 11.94 6.85
N ILE A 356 20.12 10.99 6.32
CA ILE A 356 21.50 11.19 5.83
C ILE A 356 21.52 12.28 4.75
N LYS A 357 20.63 12.19 3.75
CA LYS A 357 20.54 13.18 2.66
C LYS A 357 20.26 14.59 3.18
N PHE A 358 19.36 14.72 4.16
CA PHE A 358 19.06 16.01 4.76
C PHE A 358 20.23 16.57 5.57
N VAL A 359 20.98 15.73 6.30
CA VAL A 359 22.20 16.18 6.99
C VAL A 359 23.25 16.63 5.95
N HIS A 360 23.45 15.87 4.88
CA HIS A 360 24.36 16.21 3.78
C HIS A 360 24.01 17.55 3.10
N GLU A 361 22.74 17.84 2.88
CA GLU A 361 22.33 19.13 2.29
C GLU A 361 22.60 20.32 3.23
N ASN A 362 22.58 20.09 4.55
CA ASN A 362 22.50 21.18 5.53
C ASN A 362 23.70 21.32 6.47
N TYR A 363 24.66 20.40 6.48
CA TYR A 363 25.77 20.43 7.44
C TYR A 363 26.62 21.71 7.33
N MET A 364 26.81 22.24 6.12
CA MET A 364 27.59 23.47 5.91
C MET A 364 26.90 24.73 6.47
N ASN A 365 25.56 24.72 6.63
CA ASN A 365 24.80 25.88 7.07
C ASN A 365 25.18 26.34 8.49
N THR A 366 25.71 25.45 9.32
CA THR A 366 26.02 25.76 10.73
C THR A 366 27.50 25.68 11.06
N MET A 367 28.36 25.31 10.11
CA MET A 367 29.82 25.15 10.34
C MET A 367 30.63 26.43 10.13
N GLY A 368 30.05 27.50 9.57
CA GLY A 368 30.71 28.80 9.42
C GLY A 368 32.03 28.71 8.65
N PHE A 369 33.09 29.32 9.19
CA PHE A 369 34.44 29.29 8.59
C PHE A 369 35.29 28.06 9.00
N ASN A 370 34.72 27.08 9.70
CA ASN A 370 35.45 25.90 10.16
C ASN A 370 35.60 24.85 9.04
N MET A 371 36.56 25.07 8.14
CA MET A 371 36.83 24.20 6.99
C MET A 371 37.26 22.78 7.41
N ASP A 372 38.01 22.65 8.51
CA ASP A 372 38.43 21.35 9.05
C ASP A 372 37.24 20.56 9.60
N GLY A 373 36.29 21.24 10.25
CA GLY A 373 35.03 20.64 10.70
C GLY A 373 34.16 20.18 9.53
N ALA A 374 34.05 21.00 8.48
CA ALA A 374 33.31 20.62 7.27
C ALA A 374 33.91 19.38 6.59
N THR A 375 35.23 19.30 6.50
CA THR A 375 35.95 18.14 5.92
C THR A 375 35.66 16.86 6.73
N LYS A 376 35.79 16.93 8.07
CA LYS A 376 35.47 15.78 8.94
C LYS A 376 34.01 15.36 8.85
N ALA A 377 33.10 16.33 8.72
CA ALA A 377 31.68 16.04 8.62
C ALA A 377 31.35 15.34 7.31
N ILE A 378 31.88 15.78 6.16
CA ILE A 378 31.62 15.13 4.88
C ILE A 378 32.22 13.72 4.83
N ASP A 379 33.40 13.50 5.41
CA ASP A 379 34.00 12.17 5.53
C ASP A 379 33.08 11.22 6.31
N VAL A 380 32.58 11.67 7.47
CA VAL A 380 31.62 10.91 8.28
C VAL A 380 30.32 10.65 7.52
N ILE A 381 29.77 11.66 6.84
CA ILE A 381 28.53 11.54 6.07
C ILE A 381 28.70 10.51 4.94
N SER A 382 29.82 10.56 4.23
CA SER A 382 30.12 9.64 3.12
C SER A 382 30.22 8.19 3.61
N LEU A 383 30.91 7.95 4.73
CA LEU A 383 31.04 6.61 5.28
C LEU A 383 29.71 6.09 5.84
N ALA A 384 28.92 6.96 6.48
CA ALA A 384 27.58 6.60 6.95
C ALA A 384 26.65 6.22 5.78
N ASP A 385 26.72 6.91 4.65
CA ASP A 385 25.94 6.58 3.44
C ASP A 385 26.33 5.21 2.88
N VAL A 386 27.63 4.90 2.83
CA VAL A 386 28.14 3.57 2.43
C VAL A 386 27.63 2.49 3.38
N ILE A 387 27.76 2.68 4.70
CA ILE A 387 27.27 1.71 5.70
C ILE A 387 25.74 1.53 5.58
N ASN A 388 25.01 2.61 5.29
CA ASN A 388 23.56 2.57 5.14
C ASN A 388 23.09 1.92 3.83
N SER A 389 23.97 1.75 2.84
CA SER A 389 23.67 1.04 1.60
C SER A 389 23.58 -0.48 1.77
N GLU A 390 24.20 -1.02 2.82
CA GLU A 390 24.07 -2.43 3.18
C GLU A 390 22.68 -2.66 3.77
N TRP A 391 21.86 -3.50 3.13
CA TRP A 391 20.47 -3.74 3.54
C TRP A 391 20.27 -5.11 4.19
N ARG A 392 21.30 -5.96 4.19
CA ARG A 392 21.21 -7.35 4.67
C ARG A 392 21.02 -7.46 6.19
N ASP A 393 21.42 -6.45 6.96
CA ASP A 393 21.25 -6.38 8.41
C ASP A 393 20.43 -5.14 8.83
N ASN A 394 19.26 -5.35 9.45
CA ASN A 394 18.38 -4.27 9.89
C ASN A 394 19.00 -3.36 10.97
N ASN A 395 20.02 -3.83 11.69
CA ASN A 395 20.69 -3.03 12.73
C ASN A 395 21.70 -2.05 12.15
N ILE A 396 22.17 -2.29 10.91
CA ILE A 396 23.23 -1.47 10.30
C ILE A 396 22.80 -0.03 10.08
N HIS A 397 21.50 0.21 9.82
CA HIS A 397 20.93 1.55 9.67
C HIS A 397 21.04 2.37 10.97
N LYS A 398 20.83 1.73 12.13
CA LYS A 398 20.98 2.41 13.43
C LYS A 398 22.44 2.74 13.70
N VAL A 399 23.37 1.85 13.34
CA VAL A 399 24.81 2.07 13.47
C VAL A 399 25.27 3.21 12.55
N ALA A 400 24.83 3.20 11.29
CA ALA A 400 25.11 4.26 10.32
C ALA A 400 24.65 5.64 10.82
N LEU A 401 23.42 5.72 11.34
CA LEU A 401 22.88 6.96 11.89
C LEU A 401 23.59 7.40 13.17
N SER A 402 23.89 6.49 14.09
CA SER A 402 24.65 6.84 15.31
C SER A 402 26.04 7.37 14.95
N TYR A 403 26.73 6.72 14.00
CA TYR A 403 28.02 7.16 13.49
C TYR A 403 27.94 8.55 12.85
N LEU A 404 26.98 8.76 11.94
CA LEU A 404 26.70 10.05 11.30
C LEU A 404 26.47 11.15 12.33
N ILE A 405 25.51 10.95 13.22
CA ILE A 405 25.05 11.94 14.18
C ILE A 405 26.19 12.32 15.11
N ARG A 406 26.88 11.34 15.68
CA ARG A 406 28.04 11.58 16.56
C ARG A 406 29.14 12.33 15.84
N GLY A 407 29.51 11.90 14.64
CA GLY A 407 30.61 12.51 13.89
C GLY A 407 30.31 13.94 13.46
N VAL A 408 29.09 14.23 12.98
CA VAL A 408 28.68 15.60 12.61
C VAL A 408 28.58 16.52 13.83
N MET A 409 28.01 16.03 14.94
CA MET A 409 27.93 16.82 16.18
C MET A 409 29.31 17.10 16.79
N LEU A 410 30.28 16.19 16.63
CA LEU A 410 31.67 16.39 17.06
C LEU A 410 32.45 17.31 16.12
N ALA A 411 32.23 17.20 14.81
CA ALA A 411 32.86 18.05 13.81
C ALA A 411 32.41 19.52 13.95
N ASN A 412 31.15 19.74 14.35
CA ASN A 412 30.63 21.07 14.62
C ASN A 412 30.76 21.49 16.10
N ASP A 413 31.98 21.83 16.52
CA ASP A 413 32.26 22.24 17.90
C ASP A 413 31.64 23.60 18.29
N LYS A 414 31.58 24.53 17.34
CA LYS A 414 31.08 25.90 17.54
C LYS A 414 30.08 26.27 16.44
N PRO A 415 28.83 25.81 16.53
CA PRO A 415 27.83 26.09 15.52
C PRO A 415 27.52 27.59 15.44
N VAL A 416 27.35 28.09 14.22
CA VAL A 416 26.95 29.48 13.97
C VAL A 416 25.57 29.74 14.55
N SER A 417 25.42 30.80 15.34
CA SER A 417 24.15 31.13 16.03
C SER A 417 23.09 31.80 15.13
N GLN A 418 23.41 32.05 13.87
CA GLN A 418 22.47 32.64 12.92
C GLN A 418 21.38 31.63 12.54
N TRP A 419 20.14 32.13 12.40
CA TRP A 419 19.02 31.30 11.97
C TRP A 419 19.17 30.94 10.48
N ASN A 420 19.52 29.68 10.23
CA ASN A 420 19.58 29.11 8.89
C ASN A 420 18.53 28.00 8.74
N PRO A 421 17.53 28.17 7.85
CA PRO A 421 16.48 27.18 7.67
C PRO A 421 17.03 25.91 7.02
N VAL A 422 16.57 24.76 7.48
CA VAL A 422 16.88 23.44 6.88
C VAL A 422 16.25 23.37 5.48
N ARG A 423 17.08 23.14 4.47
CA ARG A 423 16.69 22.95 3.07
C ARG A 423 16.45 21.49 2.77
N LYS A 424 15.51 21.23 1.85
CA LYS A 424 15.27 19.89 1.33
C LYS A 424 16.43 19.50 0.40
N PRO A 425 16.94 18.26 0.47
CA PRO A 425 17.92 17.76 -0.50
C PRO A 425 17.43 17.93 -1.92
N ALA A 426 18.31 18.37 -2.81
CA ALA A 426 18.03 18.35 -4.24
C ALA A 426 17.72 16.89 -4.66
N SER A 427 16.66 16.69 -5.43
CA SER A 427 16.33 15.37 -6.00
C SER A 427 17.25 15.08 -7.18
N TRP A 428 18.51 14.77 -6.90
CA TRP A 428 19.34 14.04 -7.84
C TRP A 428 19.00 12.56 -7.70
N GLU A 429 17.80 12.19 -8.14
CA GLU A 429 17.61 10.84 -8.69
C GLU A 429 18.38 10.84 -10.02
N SER A 430 19.71 10.81 -9.93
CA SER A 430 20.44 10.15 -10.99
C SER A 430 19.96 8.71 -10.91
N ASP A 431 19.35 8.20 -11.98
CA ASP A 431 19.06 6.79 -12.25
C ASP A 431 20.34 5.93 -12.27
N VAL A 432 21.29 6.20 -11.36
CA VAL A 432 22.31 5.24 -10.98
C VAL A 432 21.60 4.24 -10.09
N GLN A 433 20.83 3.36 -10.74
CA GLN A 433 20.57 2.04 -10.25
C GLN A 433 21.94 1.42 -9.95
N ARG A 434 22.45 1.62 -8.73
CA ARG A 434 23.47 0.75 -8.17
C ARG A 434 22.78 -0.58 -7.92
N ASN A 435 22.52 -1.29 -9.00
CA ASN A 435 21.94 -2.62 -8.95
C ASN A 435 23.07 -3.53 -8.49
N PHE A 436 23.27 -3.57 -7.17
CA PHE A 436 24.35 -4.32 -6.54
C PHE A 436 24.29 -5.79 -6.95
N SER A 437 23.10 -6.33 -7.24
CA SER A 437 22.91 -7.65 -7.84
C SER A 437 23.54 -7.78 -9.23
N VAL A 438 23.40 -6.78 -10.11
CA VAL A 438 24.05 -6.80 -11.43
C VAL A 438 25.57 -6.66 -11.30
N ALA A 439 26.03 -5.76 -10.43
CA ALA A 439 27.46 -5.58 -10.18
C ALA A 439 28.11 -6.83 -9.54
N GLU A 440 27.39 -7.52 -8.63
CA GLU A 440 27.82 -8.78 -8.01
C GLU A 440 27.86 -9.91 -9.04
N VAL A 441 26.86 -10.02 -9.92
CA VAL A 441 26.85 -10.97 -11.04
C VAL A 441 28.00 -10.71 -11.99
N GLU A 442 28.22 -9.45 -12.42
CA GLU A 442 29.36 -9.08 -13.27
C GLU A 442 30.70 -9.37 -12.60
N TRP A 443 30.81 -9.16 -11.28
CA TRP A 443 32.01 -9.48 -10.53
C TRP A 443 32.28 -10.99 -10.51
N TYR A 444 31.25 -11.81 -10.26
CA TYR A 444 31.37 -13.27 -10.32
C TYR A 444 31.68 -13.76 -11.73
N GLU A 445 31.07 -13.18 -12.77
CA GLU A 445 31.38 -13.51 -14.16
C GLU A 445 32.84 -13.18 -14.52
N ARG A 446 33.36 -12.03 -14.05
CA ARG A 446 34.78 -11.64 -14.20
C ARG A 446 35.71 -12.58 -13.45
N TYR A 447 35.30 -13.03 -12.25
CA TYR A 447 36.08 -13.96 -11.43
C TYR A 447 36.14 -15.37 -12.05
N ILE A 448 35.03 -15.84 -12.60
CA ILE A 448 34.90 -17.17 -13.21
C ILE A 448 35.58 -17.21 -14.60
N ASN A 449 35.52 -16.12 -15.36
CA ASN A 449 36.03 -16.07 -16.74
C ASN A 449 36.94 -14.86 -17.00
N PRO A 450 38.18 -14.86 -16.49
CA PRO A 450 39.08 -13.70 -16.56
C PRO A 450 39.59 -13.36 -17.99
N LYS A 451 39.20 -14.13 -19.01
CA LYS A 451 39.66 -13.97 -20.40
C LYS A 451 38.62 -13.42 -21.39
N SER A 452 37.38 -13.17 -20.98
CA SER A 452 36.29 -12.90 -21.93
C SER A 452 35.90 -11.43 -22.13
N ASN A 453 36.64 -10.44 -21.64
CA ASN A 453 36.44 -9.04 -22.07
C ASN A 453 37.69 -8.19 -21.86
N LYS A 454 38.40 -7.87 -22.95
CA LYS A 454 39.27 -6.69 -23.01
C LYS A 454 38.38 -5.49 -23.35
N GLN A 455 38.24 -4.53 -22.44
CA GLN A 455 37.75 -3.19 -22.82
C GLN A 455 38.88 -2.42 -23.53
N PRO A 456 38.53 -1.43 -24.39
CA PRO A 456 39.52 -0.56 -25.01
C PRO A 456 40.19 0.34 -23.95
N ASP A 457 41.46 0.67 -24.18
CA ASP A 457 42.32 1.38 -23.25
C ASP A 457 41.75 2.76 -22.87
N ALA A 458 41.90 3.11 -21.59
CA ALA A 458 41.32 4.30 -20.95
C ALA A 458 41.90 5.66 -21.41
N GLU A 459 42.77 5.68 -22.42
CA GLU A 459 43.37 6.91 -22.96
C GLU A 459 42.49 7.61 -24.01
N GLU A 460 41.56 6.91 -24.67
CA GLU A 460 40.68 7.52 -25.69
C GLU A 460 39.49 8.32 -25.11
N LEU A 461 39.14 8.13 -23.83
CA LEU A 461 38.00 8.82 -23.21
C LEU A 461 38.36 10.18 -22.61
N SER A 462 39.65 10.50 -22.45
CA SER A 462 40.09 11.81 -21.95
C SER A 462 40.21 12.88 -23.04
N GLU A 463 40.36 12.50 -24.32
CA GLU A 463 40.49 13.47 -25.41
C GLU A 463 39.13 13.94 -25.97
N SER A 464 38.06 13.15 -25.85
CA SER A 464 36.75 13.53 -26.40
C SER A 464 35.92 14.48 -25.52
N MET A 465 36.41 14.86 -24.34
CA MET A 465 35.66 15.65 -23.36
C MET A 465 36.17 17.09 -23.18
N ILE A 466 37.19 17.49 -23.95
CA ILE A 466 37.83 18.82 -23.84
C ILE A 466 37.44 19.78 -24.98
N ASP A 467 36.84 19.31 -26.09
CA ASP A 467 36.60 20.14 -27.29
C ASP A 467 35.19 20.77 -27.43
N GLU A 468 34.33 20.72 -26.40
CA GLU A 468 33.02 21.42 -26.43
C GLU A 468 32.89 22.46 -25.32
N VAL A 469 33.88 23.36 -25.20
CA VAL A 469 33.66 24.70 -24.62
C VAL A 469 34.50 25.72 -25.39
N GLU A 470 33.99 26.22 -26.51
CA GLU A 470 34.45 27.49 -27.08
C GLU A 470 33.27 28.36 -27.56
N TRP A 471 33.18 29.52 -26.90
CA TRP A 471 32.45 30.79 -27.17
C TRP A 471 30.91 30.84 -27.05
#